data_AF-A0A1I7V2N1-F1
#
_entry.id   AF-A0A1I7V2N1-F1
#
_cell.length_a   1.000
_cell.length_b   1.000
_cell.length_c   1.000
_cell.angle_alpha   90.00
_cell.angle_beta   90.00
_cell.angle_gamma   90.00
#
_symmetry.space_group_name_H-M   'P 1'
#
loop_
_entity.id
_entity.type
_entity.pdbx_description
1 polymer ?
#
loop_
_entity_poly.entity_id
_entity_poly.type
_entity_poly.pdbx_seq_one_letter_code
_entity_poly.pdbx_strand_id
1 'polypeptide(L)'
;MMTSFLFLFFIPSSLALYNNVFQTKPLRNLSTQCQNETDTWLNSIEIFATVSLECLVKKNCSLEELKVLEDNLYAIQQIDSFGQFPGPGLLELKTLYDGSYQECQEVEKYQTNYCYLLIRPGTSCETPFELPLRLAVCLPYSCSPTEMVEVFNQLTIYPFTACSAYCARNEVKKDTSFWGYS
;
A
#
# COMPACT_ATOMS: atom_id res chain seq x y z
N MET A 1 29.27 21.52 42.36
CA MET A 1 28.10 20.64 42.10
C MET A 1 27.81 20.71 40.62
N MET A 2 28.22 19.65 39.89
CA MET A 2 28.17 19.58 38.44
C MET A 2 27.45 18.28 38.12
N THR A 3 26.15 18.35 37.83
CA THR A 3 25.35 17.20 37.37
C THR A 3 24.95 17.47 35.93
N SER A 4 25.84 17.06 35.03
CA SER A 4 25.58 17.03 33.60
C SER A 4 24.71 15.81 33.32
N PHE A 5 23.44 16.04 32.97
CA PHE A 5 22.53 15.00 32.51
C PHE A 5 22.97 14.52 31.13
N LEU A 6 23.41 13.27 31.06
CA LEU A 6 23.62 12.54 29.81
C LEU A 6 22.30 12.44 29.05
N PHE A 7 22.18 13.21 27.95
CA PHE A 7 21.16 12.97 26.93
C PHE A 7 21.46 11.63 26.24
N LEU A 8 20.75 10.59 26.66
CA LEU A 8 20.66 9.33 25.92
C LEU A 8 19.84 9.57 24.65
N PHE A 9 20.51 9.94 23.56
CA PHE A 9 19.96 9.79 22.21
C PHE A 9 19.97 8.29 21.85
N PHE A 10 18.95 7.56 22.31
CA PHE A 10 18.57 6.29 21.70
C PHE A 10 17.48 6.58 20.65
N ILE A 11 17.88 6.68 19.39
CA ILE A 11 16.96 6.46 18.26
C ILE A 11 17.44 5.19 17.54
N PRO A 12 16.92 4.00 17.88
CA PRO A 12 17.00 2.83 17.02
C PRO A 12 15.64 2.48 16.39
N SER A 13 14.64 3.38 16.46
CA SER A 13 13.28 3.08 16.03
C SER A 13 13.08 3.04 14.51
N SER A 14 13.89 3.74 13.73
CA SER A 14 13.78 3.73 12.26
C SER A 14 14.34 2.46 11.62
N LEU A 15 15.44 1.91 12.15
CA LEU A 15 16.08 0.71 11.60
C LEU A 15 15.29 -0.58 11.93
N ALA A 16 14.63 -0.62 13.09
CA ALA A 16 13.79 -1.74 13.49
C ALA A 16 12.47 -1.81 12.71
N LEU A 17 11.96 -0.67 12.22
CA LEU A 17 10.79 -0.62 11.34
C LEU A 17 11.13 -1.18 9.95
N TYR A 18 12.30 -0.83 9.42
CA TYR A 18 12.78 -1.27 8.11
C TYR A 18 12.86 -2.81 7.99
N ASN A 19 13.48 -3.47 8.98
CA ASN A 19 13.68 -4.93 8.94
C ASN A 19 12.39 -5.75 9.09
N ASN A 20 11.30 -5.17 9.61
CA ASN A 20 10.03 -5.88 9.81
C ASN A 20 8.97 -5.56 8.75
N VAL A 21 9.05 -4.41 8.08
CA VAL A 21 8.03 -3.96 7.10
C VAL A 21 8.31 -4.47 5.68
N PHE A 22 9.59 -4.62 5.28
CA PHE A 22 9.94 -4.91 3.89
C PHE A 22 10.61 -6.28 3.65
N GLN A 23 10.77 -7.13 4.67
CA GLN A 23 11.14 -8.53 4.43
C GLN A 23 9.94 -9.30 3.89
N THR A 24 9.77 -9.27 2.57
CA THR A 24 8.66 -9.93 1.89
C THR A 24 8.87 -11.43 1.95
N LYS A 25 8.14 -12.11 2.84
CA LYS A 25 8.01 -13.56 2.75
C LYS A 25 7.38 -13.90 1.39
N PRO A 26 7.80 -14.98 0.73
CA PRO A 26 7.20 -15.36 -0.55
C PRO A 26 5.70 -15.59 -0.35
N LEU A 27 4.91 -14.86 -1.13
CA LEU A 27 3.47 -15.01 -1.14
C LEU A 27 3.10 -16.42 -1.61
N ARG A 28 1.99 -16.94 -1.09
CA ARG A 28 1.49 -18.28 -1.43
C ARG A 28 0.08 -18.19 -1.98
N ASN A 29 -0.33 -19.25 -2.67
CA ASN A 29 -1.67 -19.43 -3.22
C ASN A 29 -2.06 -18.41 -4.31
N LEU A 30 -1.07 -17.88 -5.03
CA LEU A 30 -1.28 -17.01 -6.18
C LEU A 30 -0.98 -17.77 -7.49
N SER A 31 -1.69 -17.40 -8.54
CA SER A 31 -1.38 -17.77 -9.91
C SER A 31 -0.01 -17.23 -10.30
N THR A 32 0.67 -17.92 -11.24
CA THR A 32 2.03 -17.55 -11.65
C THR A 32 2.12 -16.10 -12.12
N GLN A 33 1.11 -15.59 -12.81
CA GLN A 33 1.12 -14.21 -13.30
C GLN A 33 0.92 -13.19 -12.17
N CYS A 34 -0.09 -13.40 -11.31
CA CYS A 34 -0.33 -12.55 -10.14
C CYS A 34 0.89 -12.54 -9.20
N GLN A 35 1.50 -13.70 -8.98
CA GLN A 35 2.72 -13.84 -8.19
C GLN A 35 3.86 -12.99 -8.77
N ASN A 36 4.16 -13.14 -10.06
CA ASN A 36 5.26 -12.41 -10.70
C ASN A 36 5.05 -10.88 -10.67
N GLU A 37 3.83 -10.42 -10.97
CA GLU A 37 3.51 -8.99 -10.97
C GLU A 37 3.54 -8.42 -9.54
N THR A 38 3.03 -9.16 -8.56
CA THR A 38 3.05 -8.77 -7.14
C THR A 38 4.48 -8.79 -6.58
N ASP A 39 5.30 -9.77 -6.90
CA ASP A 39 6.70 -9.84 -6.47
C ASP A 39 7.52 -8.70 -7.10
N THR A 40 7.25 -8.37 -8.36
CA THR A 40 7.88 -7.21 -9.02
C THR A 40 7.53 -5.92 -8.30
N TRP A 41 6.25 -5.75 -7.93
CA TRP A 41 5.78 -4.59 -7.18
C TRP A 41 6.43 -4.49 -5.80
N LEU A 42 6.43 -5.58 -5.04
CA LEU A 42 7.03 -5.65 -3.71
C LEU A 42 8.54 -5.35 -3.73
N ASN A 43 9.25 -5.90 -4.71
CA ASN A 43 10.68 -5.62 -4.91
C ASN A 43 10.91 -4.13 -5.26
N SER A 44 10.06 -3.53 -6.11
CA SER A 44 10.16 -2.10 -6.40
C SER A 44 9.92 -1.22 -5.18
N ILE A 45 8.99 -1.59 -4.28
CA ILE A 45 8.78 -0.90 -3.00
C ILE A 45 10.04 -1.00 -2.14
N GLU A 46 10.63 -2.19 -2.02
CA GLU A 46 11.84 -2.42 -1.23
C GLU A 46 13.01 -1.58 -1.76
N ILE A 47 13.25 -1.59 -3.07
CA ILE A 47 14.29 -0.78 -3.72
C ILE A 47 14.05 0.71 -3.45
N PHE A 48 12.83 1.19 -3.67
CA PHE A 48 12.49 2.60 -3.46
C PHE A 48 12.72 3.02 -2.00
N ALA A 49 12.27 2.21 -1.05
CA ALA A 49 12.44 2.47 0.38
C ALA A 49 13.92 2.47 0.80
N THR A 50 14.70 1.50 0.31
CA THR A 50 16.14 1.37 0.60
C THR A 50 16.91 2.59 0.10
N VAL A 51 16.77 2.92 -1.19
CA VAL A 51 17.50 4.04 -1.81
C VAL A 51 17.06 5.37 -1.20
N SER A 52 15.76 5.54 -0.92
CA SER A 52 15.25 6.73 -0.24
C SER A 52 15.88 6.90 1.15
N LEU A 53 15.97 5.82 1.92
CA LEU A 53 16.59 5.85 3.25
C LEU A 53 18.08 6.20 3.16
N GLU A 54 18.81 5.60 2.23
CA GLU A 54 20.22 5.91 2.01
C GLU A 54 20.43 7.38 1.65
N CYS A 55 19.64 7.91 0.73
CA CYS A 55 19.64 9.32 0.35
C CYS A 55 19.39 10.25 1.55
N LEU A 56 18.41 9.91 2.40
CA LEU A 56 18.09 10.69 3.60
C LEU A 56 19.24 10.66 4.61
N VAL A 57 19.88 9.50 4.82
CA VAL A 57 21.03 9.33 5.72
C VAL A 57 22.25 10.09 5.20
N LYS A 58 22.54 10.00 3.89
CA LYS A 58 23.62 10.72 3.22
C LYS A 58 23.34 12.22 3.08
N LYS A 59 22.08 12.66 3.27
CA LYS A 59 21.56 14.01 2.98
C LYS A 59 21.81 14.48 1.54
N ASN A 60 22.03 13.55 0.63
CA ASN A 60 22.29 13.79 -0.78
C ASN A 60 21.96 12.52 -1.57
N CYS A 61 21.46 12.69 -2.80
CA CYS A 61 21.28 11.61 -3.77
C CYS A 61 22.15 11.87 -5.00
N SER A 62 22.81 10.84 -5.50
CA SER A 62 23.44 10.83 -6.82
C SER A 62 22.39 10.79 -7.94
N LEU A 63 22.81 11.14 -9.16
CA LEU A 63 21.95 11.05 -10.35
C LEU A 63 21.51 9.61 -10.66
N GLU A 64 22.32 8.61 -10.30
CA GLU A 64 21.99 7.20 -10.49
C GLU A 64 20.90 6.77 -9.49
N GLU A 65 21.04 7.14 -8.21
CA GLU A 65 20.03 6.88 -7.17
C GLU A 65 18.69 7.57 -7.53
N LEU A 66 18.72 8.81 -8.05
CA LEU A 66 17.51 9.50 -8.49
C LEU A 66 16.77 8.78 -9.62
N LYS A 67 17.50 8.22 -10.60
CA LYS A 67 16.90 7.41 -11.67
C LYS A 67 16.26 6.14 -11.13
N VAL A 68 16.92 5.47 -10.18
CA VAL A 68 16.34 4.27 -9.53
C VAL A 68 15.05 4.62 -8.79
N LEU A 69 14.99 5.77 -8.12
CA LEU A 69 13.76 6.24 -7.48
C LEU A 69 12.66 6.54 -8.50
N GLU A 70 12.98 7.19 -9.62
CA GLU A 70 12.04 7.47 -10.71
C GLU A 70 11.48 6.17 -11.32
N ASP A 71 12.35 5.21 -11.64
CA ASP A 71 11.97 3.91 -12.23
C ASP A 71 11.07 3.06 -11.32
N ASN A 72 11.14 3.27 -10.00
CA ASN A 72 10.35 2.55 -8.99
C ASN A 72 9.21 3.39 -8.38
N LEU A 73 9.04 4.65 -8.82
CA LEU A 73 8.02 5.56 -8.30
C LEU A 73 6.60 5.00 -8.47
N TYR A 74 6.36 4.28 -9.57
CA TYR A 74 5.07 3.63 -9.85
C TYR A 74 4.58 2.75 -8.70
N ALA A 75 5.50 2.09 -7.98
CA ALA A 75 5.14 1.17 -6.91
C ALA A 75 4.58 1.91 -5.69
N ILE A 76 5.08 3.14 -5.46
CA ILE A 76 4.58 4.04 -4.42
C ILE A 76 3.26 4.68 -4.85
N GLN A 77 3.15 5.12 -6.11
CA GLN A 77 1.87 5.62 -6.66
C GLN A 77 0.76 4.57 -6.56
N GLN A 78 1.11 3.30 -6.78
CA GLN A 78 0.17 2.20 -6.60
C GLN A 78 -0.29 2.06 -5.14
N ILE A 79 0.59 2.20 -4.15
CA ILE A 79 0.19 2.22 -2.73
C ILE A 79 -0.67 3.46 -2.41
N ASP A 80 -0.31 4.63 -2.95
CA ASP A 80 -1.01 5.90 -2.69
C ASP A 80 -2.47 5.86 -3.20
N SER A 81 -2.75 5.04 -4.20
CA SER A 81 -4.09 4.79 -4.69
C SER A 81 -4.98 3.96 -3.74
N PHE A 82 -4.42 3.36 -2.67
CA PHE A 82 -5.18 2.56 -1.71
C PHE A 82 -6.03 3.45 -0.80
N GLY A 83 -7.12 2.89 -0.28
CA GLY A 83 -7.90 3.54 0.76
C GLY A 83 -7.11 3.67 2.06
N GLN A 84 -7.44 4.68 2.86
CA GLN A 84 -6.84 4.86 4.19
C GLN A 84 -7.71 4.22 5.28
N PHE A 85 -7.08 3.62 6.28
CA PHE A 85 -7.77 3.12 7.46
C PHE A 85 -8.35 4.28 8.29
N PRO A 86 -9.53 4.10 8.90
CA PRO A 86 -10.04 5.06 9.86
C PRO A 86 -9.12 5.11 11.10
N GLY A 87 -8.49 6.26 11.33
CA GLY A 87 -7.71 6.49 12.55
C GLY A 87 -8.61 6.71 13.80
N PRO A 88 -8.03 6.67 15.01
CA PRO A 88 -8.78 6.93 16.24
C PRO A 88 -9.38 8.35 16.25
N GLY A 89 -10.64 8.48 16.64
CA GLY A 89 -11.41 9.73 16.61
C GLY A 89 -12.20 10.00 15.31
N LEU A 90 -12.10 9.13 14.30
CA LEU A 90 -12.67 9.34 12.95
C LEU A 90 -14.16 9.03 12.76
N LEU A 91 -14.90 8.65 13.80
CA LEU A 91 -16.37 8.65 13.70
C LEU A 91 -16.95 10.07 13.56
N GLU A 92 -16.11 11.11 13.65
CA GLU A 92 -16.44 12.50 13.43
C GLU A 92 -15.85 13.00 12.09
N LEU A 93 -16.59 12.78 11.00
CA LEU A 93 -16.62 13.67 9.82
C LEU A 93 -15.30 13.94 9.04
N LYS A 94 -14.43 12.94 8.85
CA LYS A 94 -13.56 12.95 7.65
C LYS A 94 -14.11 11.95 6.64
N THR A 95 -14.35 12.42 5.42
CA THR A 95 -14.57 11.55 4.27
C THR A 95 -13.45 10.52 4.24
N LEU A 96 -13.76 9.25 4.53
CA LEU A 96 -12.83 8.13 4.37
C LEU A 96 -12.22 8.27 2.98
N TYR A 97 -10.90 8.44 2.89
CA TYR A 97 -10.24 8.38 1.59
C TYR A 97 -10.39 6.93 1.12
N ASP A 98 -11.37 6.71 0.25
CA ASP A 98 -11.71 5.41 -0.30
C ASP A 98 -10.66 4.93 -1.30
N GLY A 99 -9.55 5.66 -1.53
CA GLY A 99 -8.58 5.37 -2.59
C GLY A 99 -8.90 6.09 -3.90
N SER A 100 -7.92 6.17 -4.80
CA SER A 100 -8.05 6.84 -6.10
C SER A 100 -8.11 5.82 -7.23
N TYR A 101 -9.31 5.66 -7.81
CA TYR A 101 -9.50 4.83 -9.01
C TYR A 101 -8.60 5.30 -10.16
N GLN A 102 -8.50 6.62 -10.35
CA GLN A 102 -7.73 7.20 -11.44
C GLN A 102 -6.24 6.89 -11.32
N GLU A 103 -5.65 7.10 -10.14
CA GLU A 103 -4.23 6.83 -9.91
C GLU A 103 -3.93 5.34 -10.03
N CYS A 104 -4.84 4.47 -9.58
CA CYS A 104 -4.69 3.05 -9.77
C CYS A 104 -4.59 2.70 -11.27
N GLN A 105 -5.45 3.26 -12.12
CA GLN A 105 -5.44 3.00 -13.57
C GLN A 105 -4.26 3.65 -14.32
N GLU A 106 -3.55 4.60 -13.71
CA GLU A 106 -2.41 5.31 -14.32
C GLU A 106 -1.06 4.61 -14.07
N VAL A 107 -1.04 3.51 -13.31
CA VAL A 107 0.17 2.72 -13.10
C VAL A 107 0.64 2.11 -14.43
N GLU A 108 1.78 2.58 -14.94
CA GLU A 108 2.24 2.25 -16.31
C GLU A 108 2.97 0.90 -16.42
N LYS A 109 3.36 0.26 -15.30
CA LYS A 109 4.22 -0.94 -15.30
C LYS A 109 3.49 -2.20 -15.80
N TYR A 110 2.23 -2.34 -15.44
CA TYR A 110 1.35 -3.45 -15.80
C TYR A 110 -0.10 -3.01 -15.57
N GLN A 111 -1.07 -3.73 -16.13
CA GLN A 111 -2.47 -3.40 -15.91
C GLN A 111 -2.87 -3.69 -14.47
N THR A 112 -3.44 -2.70 -13.79
CA THR A 112 -3.94 -2.81 -12.42
C THR A 112 -5.46 -2.92 -12.37
N ASN A 113 -5.97 -3.30 -11.21
CA ASN A 113 -7.39 -3.41 -10.94
C ASN A 113 -7.70 -2.79 -9.58
N TYR A 114 -8.69 -1.90 -9.58
CA TYR A 114 -9.17 -1.23 -8.38
C TYR A 114 -10.29 -2.05 -7.76
N CYS A 115 -10.09 -2.50 -6.52
CA CYS A 115 -11.03 -3.38 -5.84
C CYS A 115 -11.29 -2.94 -4.41
N TYR A 116 -12.52 -3.15 -3.96
CA TYR A 116 -12.90 -2.97 -2.57
C TYR A 116 -12.76 -4.29 -1.82
N LEU A 117 -11.86 -4.33 -0.85
CA LEU A 117 -11.80 -5.39 0.15
C LEU A 117 -12.81 -5.12 1.25
N LEU A 118 -13.55 -6.16 1.63
CA LEU A 118 -14.31 -6.17 2.88
C LEU A 118 -13.42 -6.74 3.97
N ILE A 119 -13.00 -5.87 4.87
CA ILE A 119 -12.10 -6.20 5.98
C ILE A 119 -12.86 -6.22 7.30
N ARG A 120 -12.43 -7.08 8.22
CA ARG A 120 -12.99 -7.21 9.57
C ARG A 120 -11.87 -7.13 10.62
N PRO A 121 -12.11 -6.49 11.78
CA PRO A 121 -11.19 -6.56 12.90
C PRO A 121 -10.94 -8.01 13.34
N GLY A 122 -9.69 -8.32 13.68
CA GLY A 122 -9.27 -9.63 14.13
C GLY A 122 -8.73 -10.52 13.02
N THR A 123 -8.58 -11.81 13.32
CA THR A 123 -7.90 -12.82 12.49
C THR A 123 -8.85 -13.74 11.71
N SER A 124 -10.17 -13.54 11.83
CA SER A 124 -11.18 -14.41 11.24
C SER A 124 -12.30 -13.60 10.62
N CYS A 125 -12.90 -14.16 9.58
CA CYS A 125 -14.07 -13.62 8.92
C CYS A 125 -15.39 -13.95 9.62
N GLU A 126 -15.38 -14.75 10.69
CA GLU A 126 -16.60 -15.28 11.33
C GLU A 126 -17.17 -14.39 12.45
N THR A 127 -16.78 -13.12 12.56
CA THR A 127 -17.32 -12.24 13.61
C THR A 127 -18.79 -11.86 13.34
N PRO A 128 -19.73 -12.21 14.23
CA PRO A 128 -21.16 -12.12 13.94
C PRO A 128 -21.78 -10.71 14.09
N PHE A 129 -21.05 -9.72 14.62
CA PHE A 129 -21.65 -8.44 15.05
C PHE A 129 -20.93 -7.17 14.58
N GLU A 130 -19.95 -7.25 13.68
CA GLU A 130 -19.25 -6.07 13.18
C GLU A 130 -19.51 -5.87 11.68
N LEU A 131 -20.01 -4.67 11.33
CA LEU A 131 -20.14 -4.25 9.94
C LEU A 131 -18.75 -4.30 9.29
N PRO A 132 -18.57 -5.03 8.17
CA PRO A 132 -17.29 -5.08 7.49
C PRO A 132 -16.92 -3.66 7.03
N LEU A 133 -15.68 -3.27 7.31
CA LEU A 133 -15.13 -2.04 6.77
C LEU A 133 -14.74 -2.28 5.31
N ARG A 134 -14.86 -1.24 4.51
CA ARG A 134 -14.44 -1.26 3.12
C ARG A 134 -13.08 -0.59 2.99
N LEU A 135 -12.17 -1.23 2.28
CA LEU A 135 -10.85 -0.69 1.96
C LEU A 135 -10.62 -0.85 0.46
N ALA A 136 -10.34 0.22 -0.27
CA ALA A 136 -9.90 0.03 -1.65
C ALA A 136 -8.42 -0.34 -1.71
N VAL A 137 -8.10 -1.21 -2.67
CA VAL A 137 -6.75 -1.64 -2.98
C VAL A 137 -6.55 -1.58 -4.50
N CYS A 138 -5.31 -1.34 -4.89
CA CYS A 138 -4.86 -1.38 -6.27
C CYS A 138 -3.83 -2.49 -6.46
N LEU A 139 -4.28 -3.61 -7.03
CA LEU A 139 -3.45 -4.79 -7.25
C LEU A 139 -3.38 -5.12 -8.74
N PRO A 140 -2.40 -5.94 -9.17
CA PRO A 140 -2.31 -6.33 -10.57
C PRO A 140 -3.60 -6.97 -11.08
N TYR A 141 -3.98 -6.67 -12.32
CA TYR A 141 -5.21 -7.16 -12.94
C TYR A 141 -5.23 -8.68 -13.12
N SER A 142 -4.05 -9.29 -13.21
CA SER A 142 -3.91 -10.75 -13.26
C SER A 142 -4.37 -11.45 -11.98
N CYS A 143 -4.45 -10.74 -10.85
CA CYS A 143 -4.94 -11.28 -9.59
C CYS A 143 -6.47 -11.36 -9.57
N SER A 144 -7.02 -12.53 -9.26
CA SER A 144 -8.43 -12.71 -8.98
C SER A 144 -8.84 -12.06 -7.65
N PRO A 145 -10.14 -11.79 -7.43
CA PRO A 145 -10.62 -11.27 -6.15
C PRO A 145 -10.18 -12.10 -4.93
N THR A 146 -10.10 -13.43 -5.07
CA THR A 146 -9.62 -14.32 -4.01
C THR A 146 -8.13 -14.15 -3.75
N GLU A 147 -7.33 -14.05 -4.81
CA GLU A 147 -5.88 -13.81 -4.70
C GLU A 147 -5.58 -12.45 -4.08
N MET A 148 -6.38 -11.43 -4.34
CA MET A 148 -6.23 -10.12 -3.70
C MET A 148 -6.46 -10.17 -2.18
N VAL A 149 -7.40 -10.98 -1.73
CA VAL A 149 -7.61 -11.25 -0.30
C VAL A 149 -6.37 -11.94 0.30
N GLU A 150 -5.82 -12.93 -0.40
CA GLU A 150 -4.59 -13.64 0.03
C GLU A 150 -3.39 -12.70 0.10
N VAL A 151 -3.17 -11.87 -0.92
CA VAL A 151 -2.11 -10.85 -0.96
C VAL A 151 -2.25 -9.91 0.24
N PHE A 152 -3.44 -9.36 0.46
CA PHE A 152 -3.67 -8.45 1.58
C PHE A 152 -3.43 -9.11 2.94
N ASN A 153 -3.98 -10.31 3.17
CA ASN A 153 -3.85 -11.01 4.46
C ASN A 153 -2.42 -11.44 4.77
N GLN A 154 -1.59 -11.67 3.75
CA GLN A 154 -0.17 -12.00 3.93
C GLN A 154 0.72 -10.77 4.15
N LEU A 155 0.31 -9.59 3.67
CA LEU A 155 1.08 -8.35 3.74
C LEU A 155 0.64 -7.40 4.87
N THR A 156 -0.61 -7.50 5.31
CA THR A 156 -1.17 -6.55 6.29
C THR A 156 -0.46 -6.64 7.64
N ILE A 157 -0.05 -5.49 8.16
CA ILE A 157 0.45 -5.31 9.53
C ILE A 157 -0.65 -4.87 10.49
N TYR A 158 -1.84 -4.56 9.96
CA TYR A 158 -2.96 -4.10 10.73
C TYR A 158 -3.78 -5.27 11.27
N PRO A 159 -4.49 -5.12 12.41
CA PRO A 159 -5.30 -6.17 13.01
C PRO A 159 -6.64 -6.35 12.26
N PHE A 160 -6.59 -6.43 10.94
CA PHE A 160 -7.72 -6.63 10.06
C PHE A 160 -7.47 -7.83 9.14
N THR A 161 -8.53 -8.58 8.88
CA THR A 161 -8.54 -9.68 7.90
C THR A 161 -9.46 -9.30 6.75
N ALA A 162 -8.99 -9.40 5.51
CA ALA A 162 -9.82 -9.32 4.32
C ALA A 162 -10.59 -10.63 4.14
N CYS A 163 -11.88 -10.51 3.84
CA CYS A 163 -12.82 -11.63 3.73
C CYS A 163 -13.37 -11.81 2.32
N SER A 164 -13.48 -10.72 1.57
CA SER A 164 -13.88 -10.75 0.17
C SER A 164 -13.37 -9.51 -0.54
N ALA A 165 -13.31 -9.60 -1.88
CA ALA A 165 -12.93 -8.50 -2.74
C ALA A 165 -13.98 -8.29 -3.84
N TYR A 166 -14.26 -7.04 -4.17
CA TYR A 166 -15.17 -6.64 -5.24
C TYR A 166 -14.46 -5.63 -6.14
N CYS A 167 -14.13 -6.05 -7.35
CA CYS A 167 -13.40 -5.23 -8.29
C CYS A 167 -14.35 -4.37 -9.13
N ALA A 168 -14.04 -3.07 -9.20
CA ALA A 168 -14.77 -2.14 -10.04
C ALA A 168 -13.90 -1.80 -11.24
N ARG A 169 -14.30 -2.27 -12.43
CA ARG A 169 -13.72 -1.79 -13.69
C ARG A 169 -14.75 -0.95 -14.41
N ASN A 170 -14.72 0.36 -14.13
CA ASN A 170 -15.46 1.32 -14.91
C ASN A 170 -14.50 1.89 -15.95
N GLU A 171 -14.60 1.47 -17.21
CA GLU A 171 -13.86 2.07 -18.32
C GLU A 171 -14.41 3.47 -18.62
N VAL A 172 -14.25 4.41 -17.67
CA VAL A 172 -14.60 5.81 -17.90
C VAL A 172 -13.50 6.38 -18.78
N LYS A 173 -13.78 6.44 -20.09
CA LYS A 173 -12.95 7.24 -21.00
C LYS A 173 -12.94 8.66 -20.48
N LYS A 174 -11.76 9.17 -20.14
CA LYS A 174 -11.57 10.58 -19.78
C LYS A 174 -11.93 11.42 -21.00
N ASP A 175 -13.17 11.90 -21.06
CA ASP A 175 -13.51 13.00 -21.94
C ASP A 175 -13.31 14.33 -21.19
N THR A 176 -13.06 15.39 -21.94
CA THR A 176 -12.86 16.74 -21.36
C THR A 176 -14.08 17.21 -20.57
N SER A 177 -15.23 16.58 -20.77
CA SER A 177 -16.49 16.79 -20.05
C SER A 177 -16.42 16.41 -18.57
N PHE A 178 -15.51 15.52 -18.16
CA PHE A 178 -15.36 15.10 -16.75
C PHE A 178 -14.88 16.25 -15.83
N TRP A 179 -14.19 17.25 -16.38
CA TRP A 179 -13.70 18.43 -15.63
C TRP A 179 -14.57 19.69 -15.82
N GLY A 180 -15.64 19.60 -16.61
CA GLY A 180 -16.55 20.71 -16.87
C GLY A 180 -17.59 20.83 -15.76
N TYR A 181 -17.29 21.60 -14.72
CA TYR A 181 -18.35 22.13 -13.84
C TYR A 181 -19.16 23.18 -14.63
N SER A 182 -20.46 22.92 -14.82
CA SER A 182 -21.46 23.94 -15.22
C SER A 182 -22.00 24.67 -14.00
#